data_AF-A0A2P4SPP0-F1
#
_entry.id   AF-A0A2P4SPP0-F1
#
_cell.length_a   1.000
_cell.length_b   1.000
_cell.length_c   1.000
_cell.angle_alpha   90.00
_cell.angle_beta   90.00
_cell.angle_gamma   90.00
#
_symmetry.space_group_name_H-M   'P 1'
#
loop_
_entity.id
_entity.type
_entity.pdbx_description
1 polymer ?
#
loop_
_entity_poly.entity_id
_entity_poly.type
_entity_poly.pdbx_seq_one_letter_code
_entity_poly.pdbx_strand_id
1 'polypeptide(L)'
;VDDPENDQHEMVIETDVVGSLANLGANQALTSDYVGSGYERGLLNPSSLNREDFQMATYTLTNAVPLSPSLSKTWHSDIGRVVEQALIPHCSKKDQLYLLAGAIPSSVRVKGKVSVPETLWLAACCDTPEGWSLGLVKKVNDESSLADLTVGELEKQLLAGIDLFKGNCGEDNKSNEKMEAILQAVSQIRSGEQVGTNDKEEAEDSGLVRKVVGIIATPFIKLLELLIYLLVELVKFMFYFLWLVIKRVGSTLLDGVYSLWNGTVSYLKAISMVLISIPYDVGRVITNIFLGFLGIIRDVAAITYRILRIPMGFVLHLASFPYYSICAIPSVVTDMASGIGGTFSLAIDATASILHGFYYVATHIAKRFIPKGSSGD
;
A
#
# COMPACT_ATOMS: atom_id res chain seq x y z
N VAL A 1 8.97 1.21 10.92
CA VAL A 1 9.05 -0.06 11.67
C VAL A 1 8.96 -1.15 10.63
N ASP A 2 9.87 -2.12 10.71
CA ASP A 2 9.99 -3.20 9.73
C ASP A 2 10.24 -4.51 10.51
N ASP A 3 9.20 -4.98 11.20
CA ASP A 3 9.26 -6.16 12.07
C ASP A 3 8.57 -7.33 11.35
N PRO A 4 9.27 -8.45 11.09
CA PRO A 4 8.76 -9.54 10.26
C PRO A 4 7.50 -10.25 10.81
N GLU A 5 7.16 -10.08 12.09
CA GLU A 5 5.96 -10.67 12.71
C GLU A 5 4.73 -9.75 12.67
N ASN A 6 4.78 -8.63 11.93
CA ASN A 6 3.72 -7.63 11.91
C ASN A 6 2.95 -7.58 10.57
N ASP A 7 1.62 -7.61 10.63
CA ASP A 7 0.72 -7.54 9.46
C ASP A 7 0.57 -6.13 8.85
N GLN A 8 1.35 -5.14 9.32
CA GLN A 8 1.28 -3.78 8.80
C GLN A 8 2.04 -3.62 7.48
N HIS A 9 1.68 -2.60 6.72
CA HIS A 9 2.45 -2.18 5.55
C HIS A 9 3.90 -1.90 5.93
N GLU A 10 4.85 -2.24 5.06
CA GLU A 10 6.27 -1.92 5.26
C GLU A 10 6.45 -0.40 5.52
N MET A 11 7.50 -0.03 6.25
CA MET A 11 7.89 1.38 6.47
C MET A 11 6.92 2.24 7.29
N VAL A 12 6.12 1.68 8.22
CA VAL A 12 5.24 2.50 9.08
C VAL A 12 6.02 3.45 9.99
N ILE A 13 5.49 4.66 10.19
CA ILE A 13 6.04 5.63 11.14
C ILE A 13 5.85 5.09 12.56
N GLU A 14 6.94 5.06 13.34
CA GLU A 14 6.96 4.50 14.70
C GLU A 14 5.90 5.12 15.61
N THR A 15 5.67 6.44 15.52
CA THR A 15 4.67 7.16 16.34
C THR A 15 3.24 6.68 16.13
N ASP A 16 2.93 6.14 14.95
CA ASP A 16 1.57 5.72 14.60
C ASP A 16 1.24 4.34 15.16
N VAL A 17 2.26 3.60 15.62
CA VAL A 17 2.15 2.20 16.05
C VAL A 17 2.55 1.98 17.51
N VAL A 18 3.17 2.98 18.14
CA VAL A 18 3.52 2.97 19.57
C VAL A 18 2.24 2.73 20.41
N GLY A 19 2.25 1.64 21.19
CA GLY A 19 1.15 1.25 22.08
C GLY A 19 0.04 0.40 21.43
N SER A 20 0.04 0.26 20.11
CA SER A 20 -0.89 -0.61 19.36
C SER A 20 -0.29 -2.00 19.11
N LEU A 21 1.03 -2.06 18.92
CA LEU A 21 1.75 -3.30 18.63
C LEU A 21 2.37 -3.95 19.88
N ALA A 22 2.07 -5.23 20.08
CA ALA A 22 2.80 -6.05 21.04
C ALA A 22 4.25 -6.27 20.54
N ASN A 23 5.20 -6.36 21.47
CA ASN A 23 6.63 -6.63 21.19
C ASN A 23 7.35 -5.62 20.29
N LEU A 24 6.78 -4.42 20.07
CA LEU A 24 7.43 -3.37 19.28
C LEU A 24 8.84 -3.09 19.82
N GLY A 25 9.83 -3.28 18.95
CA GLY A 25 11.23 -3.07 19.29
C GLY A 25 11.89 -4.23 20.04
N ALA A 26 11.32 -5.45 20.04
CA ALA A 26 12.01 -6.63 20.55
C ALA A 26 13.25 -6.98 19.70
N ASN A 27 13.09 -6.95 18.38
CA ASN A 27 14.14 -7.32 17.41
C ASN A 27 14.79 -6.12 16.70
N GLN A 28 14.22 -4.92 16.86
CA GLN A 28 14.68 -3.70 16.20
C GLN A 28 14.84 -2.55 17.21
N ALA A 29 15.78 -1.64 16.92
CA ALA A 29 15.89 -0.38 17.66
C ALA A 29 14.67 0.53 17.41
N LEU A 30 14.31 1.31 18.43
CA LEU A 30 13.28 2.35 18.39
C LEU A 30 13.92 3.73 18.47
N THR A 31 13.19 4.75 18.04
CA THR A 31 13.62 6.15 18.14
C THR A 31 13.97 6.51 19.57
N SER A 32 13.17 6.03 20.52
CA SER A 32 13.38 6.23 21.95
C SER A 32 14.71 5.65 22.46
N ASP A 33 15.28 4.64 21.80
CA ASP A 33 16.55 4.05 22.22
C ASP A 33 17.73 5.03 22.05
N TYR A 34 17.67 5.89 21.04
CA TYR A 34 18.72 6.88 20.74
C TYR A 34 18.55 8.19 21.53
N VAL A 35 17.32 8.55 21.91
CA VAL A 35 17.05 9.83 22.62
C VAL A 35 17.80 9.88 23.94
N GLY A 36 18.62 10.93 24.11
CA GLY A 36 19.41 11.17 25.32
C GLY A 36 20.61 10.22 25.51
N SER A 37 20.94 9.39 24.51
CA SER A 37 22.04 8.42 24.61
C SER A 37 23.43 9.02 24.37
N GLY A 38 23.50 10.19 23.73
CA GLY A 38 24.75 10.76 23.21
C GLY A 38 25.21 10.18 21.87
N TYR A 39 24.50 9.18 21.33
CA TYR A 39 24.74 8.59 20.02
C TYR A 39 23.69 9.05 19.00
N GLU A 40 24.11 9.19 17.75
CA GLU A 40 23.26 9.44 16.59
C GLU A 40 22.92 8.14 15.85
N ARG A 41 21.94 8.25 14.95
CA ARG A 41 21.55 7.17 14.03
C ARG A 41 22.52 7.14 12.86
N GLY A 42 23.66 6.49 13.06
CA GLY A 42 24.67 6.33 12.03
C GLY A 42 24.21 5.37 10.93
N LEU A 43 23.87 5.91 9.77
CA LEU A 43 23.42 5.10 8.63
C LEU A 43 24.58 4.25 8.09
N LEU A 44 24.35 2.95 7.89
CA LEU A 44 25.31 2.04 7.28
C LEU A 44 25.38 2.23 5.77
N ASN A 45 24.23 2.20 5.10
CA ASN A 45 24.07 2.60 3.70
C ASN A 45 23.64 4.08 3.62
N PRO A 46 24.50 5.02 3.20
CA PRO A 46 24.16 6.44 3.12
C PRO A 46 23.09 6.73 2.06
N SER A 47 22.15 7.63 2.38
CA SER A 47 21.07 8.02 1.47
C SER A 47 21.59 8.63 0.16
N SER A 48 22.72 9.34 0.20
CA SER A 48 23.34 9.98 -0.97
C SER A 48 23.74 9.00 -2.07
N LEU A 49 23.91 7.72 -1.75
CA LEU A 49 24.24 6.68 -2.73
C LEU A 49 23.00 6.13 -3.46
N ASN A 50 21.80 6.50 -3.02
CA ASN A 50 20.54 5.94 -3.49
C ASN A 50 19.71 7.00 -4.23
N ARG A 51 18.95 6.56 -5.25
CA ARG A 51 17.98 7.42 -5.97
C ARG A 51 16.82 7.80 -5.06
N GLU A 52 16.17 8.93 -5.35
CA GLU A 52 15.14 9.57 -4.51
C GLU A 52 14.09 8.59 -3.97
N ASP A 53 13.55 7.71 -4.81
CA ASP A 53 12.52 6.73 -4.43
C ASP A 53 12.97 5.75 -3.32
N PHE A 54 14.27 5.46 -3.24
CA PHE A 54 14.86 4.52 -2.27
C PHE A 54 15.53 5.22 -1.08
N GLN A 55 15.65 6.55 -1.10
CA GLN A 55 16.28 7.29 -0.01
C GLN A 55 15.52 7.13 1.31
N MET A 56 14.18 7.09 1.27
CA MET A 56 13.37 6.91 2.48
C MET A 56 13.69 5.61 3.23
N ALA A 57 13.94 4.51 2.49
CA ALA A 57 14.31 3.22 3.10
C ALA A 57 15.65 3.29 3.85
N THR A 58 16.57 4.15 3.42
CA THR A 58 17.88 4.31 4.08
C THR A 58 17.80 4.98 5.45
N TYR A 59 16.71 5.72 5.76
CA TYR A 59 16.53 6.39 7.06
C TYR A 59 15.89 5.48 8.13
N THR A 60 15.63 4.22 7.81
CA THR A 60 15.11 3.24 8.76
C THR A 60 16.14 2.91 9.84
N LEU A 61 15.64 2.55 11.04
CA LEU A 61 16.50 2.10 12.13
C LEU A 61 17.10 0.70 11.90
N THR A 62 16.59 -0.08 10.94
CA THR A 62 17.21 -1.33 10.46
C THR A 62 18.50 -1.08 9.67
N ASN A 63 18.69 0.13 9.12
CA ASN A 63 19.91 0.57 8.44
C ASN A 63 20.81 1.47 9.33
N ALA A 64 20.54 1.58 10.63
CA ALA A 64 21.23 2.50 11.52
C ALA A 64 21.93 1.77 12.68
N VAL A 65 23.11 2.26 13.05
CA VAL A 65 23.85 1.85 14.25
C VAL A 65 24.19 3.06 15.11
N PRO A 66 24.38 2.92 16.43
CA PRO A 66 24.76 4.04 17.29
C PRO A 66 26.18 4.51 16.98
N LEU A 67 26.34 5.74 16.49
CA LEU A 67 27.65 6.37 16.24
C LEU A 67 27.78 7.68 17.01
N SER A 68 29.01 8.03 17.40
CA SER A 68 29.29 9.39 17.86
C SER A 68 29.00 10.38 16.71
N PRO A 69 28.60 11.62 16.99
CA PRO A 69 28.36 12.61 15.93
C PRO A 69 29.56 12.82 15.00
N SER A 70 30.80 12.79 15.54
CA SER A 70 32.03 12.91 14.76
C SER A 70 32.24 11.72 13.83
N LEU A 71 32.09 10.50 14.35
CA LEU A 71 32.26 9.28 13.58
C LEU A 71 31.18 9.12 12.51
N SER A 72 29.92 9.44 12.81
CA SER A 72 28.84 9.40 11.82
C SER A 72 29.13 10.34 10.65
N LYS A 73 29.55 11.57 10.95
CA LYS A 73 29.88 12.57 9.92
C LYS A 73 31.07 12.13 9.07
N THR A 74 32.14 11.63 9.68
CA THR A 74 33.33 11.20 8.94
C THR A 74 33.04 9.95 8.11
N TRP A 75 32.34 8.96 8.66
CA TRP A 75 31.91 7.76 7.93
C TRP A 75 31.11 8.12 6.67
N HIS A 76 30.07 8.94 6.79
CA HIS A 76 29.25 9.34 5.63
C HIS A 76 30.05 10.13 4.60
N SER A 77 30.93 11.03 5.04
CA SER A 77 31.78 11.80 4.14
C SER A 77 32.82 10.94 3.43
N ASP A 78 33.42 9.97 4.12
CA ASP A 78 34.46 9.10 3.56
C ASP A 78 33.87 8.14 2.55
N ILE A 79 32.79 7.44 2.93
CA ILE A 79 32.12 6.48 2.04
C ILE A 79 31.50 7.19 0.82
N GLY A 80 30.87 8.35 1.02
CA GLY A 80 30.33 9.13 -0.09
C GLY A 80 31.41 9.52 -1.10
N ARG A 81 32.56 10.02 -0.63
CA ARG A 81 33.69 10.38 -1.51
C ARG A 81 34.28 9.15 -2.19
N VAL A 82 34.53 8.07 -1.45
CA VAL A 82 35.12 6.85 -2.03
C VAL A 82 34.21 6.25 -3.10
N VAL A 83 32.90 6.15 -2.84
CA VAL A 83 31.97 5.59 -3.82
C VAL A 83 31.91 6.47 -5.08
N GLU A 84 31.75 7.78 -4.93
CA GLU A 84 31.60 8.69 -6.08
C GLU A 84 32.90 8.94 -6.85
N GLN A 85 34.04 9.01 -6.16
CA GLN A 85 35.32 9.44 -6.75
C GLN A 85 36.27 8.28 -7.07
N ALA A 86 36.16 7.14 -6.37
CA ALA A 86 37.06 6.00 -6.57
C ALA A 86 36.34 4.76 -7.13
N LEU A 87 35.11 4.46 -6.70
CA LEU A 87 34.44 3.22 -7.11
C LEU A 87 33.69 3.37 -8.44
N ILE A 88 32.77 4.33 -8.51
CA ILE A 88 31.93 4.57 -9.70
C ILE A 88 32.76 4.81 -10.97
N PRO A 89 33.82 5.64 -10.98
CA PRO A 89 34.59 5.90 -12.20
C PRO A 89 35.28 4.66 -12.76
N HIS A 90 35.58 3.70 -11.89
CA HIS A 90 36.29 2.47 -12.25
C HIS A 90 35.36 1.27 -12.45
N CYS A 91 34.03 1.46 -12.39
CA CYS A 91 33.04 0.45 -12.75
C CYS A 91 32.24 0.95 -13.97
N SER A 92 32.48 0.33 -15.13
CA SER A 92 32.01 0.80 -16.45
C SER A 92 30.51 1.10 -16.52
N LYS A 93 29.69 0.42 -15.71
CA LYS A 93 28.27 0.71 -15.57
C LYS A 93 27.82 0.65 -14.10
N LYS A 94 27.00 1.62 -13.70
CA LYS A 94 26.49 1.73 -12.33
C LYS A 94 25.59 0.56 -11.92
N ASP A 95 24.91 -0.10 -12.87
CA ASP A 95 24.05 -1.27 -12.63
C ASP A 95 24.85 -2.55 -12.33
N GLN A 96 26.18 -2.51 -12.44
CA GLN A 96 27.08 -3.62 -12.15
C GLN A 96 27.89 -3.40 -10.87
N LEU A 97 27.72 -2.25 -10.19
CA LEU A 97 28.35 -1.96 -8.91
C LEU A 97 27.42 -2.37 -7.76
N TYR A 98 27.84 -3.37 -7.00
CA TYR A 98 27.14 -3.87 -5.82
C TYR A 98 27.86 -3.42 -4.55
N LEU A 99 27.11 -2.88 -3.60
CA LEU A 99 27.62 -2.41 -2.33
C LEU A 99 26.93 -3.17 -1.19
N LEU A 100 27.73 -3.70 -0.27
CA LEU A 100 27.27 -4.28 1.00
C LEU A 100 27.86 -3.44 2.12
N ALA A 101 27.04 -3.02 3.08
CA ALA A 101 27.48 -2.27 4.24
C ALA A 101 27.10 -3.00 5.52
N GLY A 102 27.93 -2.89 6.54
CA GLY A 102 27.65 -3.51 7.83
C GLY A 102 28.51 -2.97 8.95
N ALA A 103 28.30 -3.57 10.12
CA ALA A 103 29.07 -3.26 11.31
C ALA A 103 29.37 -4.52 12.12
N ILE A 104 30.50 -4.51 12.80
CA ILE A 104 30.87 -5.52 13.79
C ILE A 104 30.49 -4.96 15.17
N PRO A 105 29.62 -5.63 15.93
CA PRO A 105 29.14 -5.12 17.20
C PRO A 105 30.22 -5.19 18.28
N SER A 106 30.32 -4.16 19.12
CA SER A 106 31.09 -4.24 20.37
C SER A 106 30.22 -4.75 21.53
N SER A 107 30.83 -4.93 22.70
CA SER A 107 30.12 -5.23 23.95
C SER A 107 29.35 -4.03 24.53
N VAL A 108 29.62 -2.81 24.06
CA VAL A 108 28.94 -1.59 24.52
C VAL A 108 27.55 -1.51 23.91
N ARG A 109 26.54 -1.23 24.73
CA ARG A 109 25.14 -1.11 24.28
C ARG A 109 24.49 0.19 24.74
N VAL A 110 23.84 0.88 23.81
CA VAL A 110 22.94 1.99 24.11
C VAL A 110 21.69 1.44 24.79
N LYS A 111 21.41 1.96 25.99
CA LYS A 111 20.28 1.55 26.85
C LYS A 111 20.18 0.03 27.05
N GLY A 112 21.31 -0.67 27.05
CA GLY A 112 21.37 -2.13 27.20
C GLY A 112 20.81 -2.93 26.01
N LYS A 113 20.39 -2.26 24.93
CA LYS A 113 19.64 -2.85 23.81
C LYS A 113 20.42 -2.82 22.49
N VAL A 114 20.83 -1.65 22.03
CA VAL A 114 21.44 -1.49 20.70
C VAL A 114 22.96 -1.49 20.82
N SER A 115 23.67 -2.45 20.19
CA SER A 115 25.14 -2.47 20.23
C SER A 115 25.75 -1.28 19.51
N VAL A 116 26.66 -0.60 20.18
CA VAL A 116 27.60 0.34 19.55
C VAL A 116 28.59 -0.51 18.74
N PRO A 117 28.87 -0.18 17.47
CA PRO A 117 29.82 -0.94 16.68
C PRO A 117 31.26 -0.70 17.16
N GLU A 118 32.11 -1.71 17.05
CA GLU A 118 33.57 -1.53 17.15
C GLU A 118 34.20 -1.20 15.80
N THR A 119 33.57 -1.68 14.72
CA THR A 119 34.07 -1.56 13.35
C THR A 119 32.89 -1.37 12.40
N LEU A 120 33.02 -0.40 11.48
CA LEU A 120 32.15 -0.20 10.33
C LEU A 120 32.85 -0.74 9.09
N TRP A 121 32.09 -1.31 8.16
CA TRP A 121 32.65 -1.83 6.91
C TRP A 121 31.73 -1.63 5.71
N LEU A 122 32.35 -1.50 4.54
CA LEU A 122 31.71 -1.50 3.23
C LEU A 122 32.47 -2.47 2.32
N ALA A 123 31.77 -3.41 1.69
CA ALA A 123 32.31 -4.22 0.62
C ALA A 123 31.70 -3.76 -0.71
N ALA A 124 32.52 -3.60 -1.73
CA ALA A 124 32.12 -3.22 -3.07
C ALA A 124 32.56 -4.28 -4.07
N CYS A 125 31.70 -4.55 -5.06
CA CYS A 125 32.01 -5.41 -6.19
C CYS A 125 31.50 -4.81 -7.49
N CYS A 126 32.37 -4.75 -8.50
CA CYS A 126 31.98 -4.45 -9.87
C CYS A 126 31.90 -5.75 -10.67
N ASP A 127 30.68 -6.24 -10.96
CA ASP A 127 30.42 -7.50 -11.67
C ASP A 127 30.54 -7.31 -13.20
N THR A 128 31.78 -7.30 -13.67
CA THR A 128 32.10 -7.24 -15.09
C THR A 128 33.21 -8.24 -15.43
N PRO A 129 33.43 -8.56 -16.71
CA PRO A 129 34.55 -9.41 -17.12
C PRO A 129 35.93 -8.91 -16.67
N GLU A 130 36.08 -7.60 -16.43
CA GLU A 130 37.26 -6.94 -15.85
C GLU A 130 36.92 -6.34 -14.48
N GLY A 131 36.12 -7.09 -13.72
CA GLY A 131 35.61 -6.70 -12.42
C GLY A 131 36.69 -6.54 -11.37
N TRP A 132 36.28 -6.04 -10.23
CA TRP A 132 37.13 -5.83 -9.07
C TRP A 132 36.27 -5.84 -7.82
N SER A 133 36.91 -6.05 -6.67
CA SER A 133 36.24 -5.98 -5.39
C SER A 133 37.13 -5.36 -4.32
N LEU A 134 36.52 -4.61 -3.41
CA LEU A 134 37.22 -3.85 -2.38
C LEU A 134 36.44 -3.92 -1.07
N GLY A 135 37.14 -4.21 0.02
CA GLY A 135 36.68 -4.02 1.38
C GLY A 135 37.20 -2.69 1.94
N LEU A 136 36.36 -1.96 2.65
CA LEU A 136 36.71 -0.77 3.39
C LEU A 136 36.31 -0.97 4.84
N VAL A 137 37.19 -0.60 5.77
CA VAL A 137 37.00 -0.79 7.21
C VAL A 137 37.34 0.49 7.95
N LYS A 138 36.48 0.90 8.88
CA LYS A 138 36.70 2.04 9.78
C LYS A 138 36.49 1.59 11.22
N LYS A 139 37.53 1.67 12.04
CA LYS A 139 37.44 1.32 13.46
C LYS A 139 36.89 2.50 14.26
N VAL A 140 35.98 2.24 15.19
CA VAL A 140 35.35 3.30 15.99
C VAL A 140 36.35 4.00 16.92
N ASN A 141 37.36 3.28 17.41
CA ASN A 141 38.41 3.84 18.27
C ASN A 141 39.50 4.62 17.50
N ASP A 142 39.50 4.56 16.17
CA ASP A 142 40.42 5.30 15.30
C ASP A 142 39.61 5.94 14.17
N GLU A 143 38.88 7.01 14.54
CA GLU A 143 37.98 7.73 13.64
C GLU A 143 38.69 8.31 12.40
N SER A 144 40.03 8.44 12.43
CA SER A 144 40.85 8.93 11.32
C SER A 144 41.21 7.87 10.29
N SER A 145 41.17 6.58 10.63
CA SER A 145 41.62 5.52 9.74
C SER A 145 40.46 4.88 8.97
N LEU A 146 40.35 5.19 7.68
CA LEU A 146 39.69 4.31 6.72
C LEU A 146 40.77 3.37 6.18
N ALA A 147 40.60 2.06 6.30
CA ALA A 147 41.50 1.06 5.76
C ALA A 147 40.85 0.35 4.57
N ASP A 148 41.67 -0.06 3.60
CA ASP A 148 41.28 -0.86 2.44
C ASP A 148 41.80 -2.28 2.65
N LEU A 149 41.00 -3.25 2.24
CA LEU A 149 41.26 -4.67 2.34
C LEU A 149 40.74 -5.35 1.07
N THR A 150 41.27 -6.53 0.78
CA THR A 150 40.57 -7.45 -0.12
C THR A 150 39.26 -7.93 0.53
N VAL A 151 38.28 -8.34 -0.28
CA VAL A 151 37.02 -8.90 0.27
C VAL A 151 37.29 -10.13 1.13
N GLY A 152 38.22 -11.00 0.75
CA GLY A 152 38.61 -12.17 1.55
C GLY A 152 39.28 -11.81 2.88
N GLU A 153 40.02 -10.70 2.96
CA GLU A 153 40.55 -10.19 4.23
C GLU A 153 39.46 -9.58 5.12
N LEU A 154 38.48 -8.91 4.51
CA LEU A 154 37.31 -8.41 5.23
C LEU A 154 36.50 -9.59 5.81
N GLU A 155 36.22 -10.63 5.02
CA GLU A 155 35.51 -11.84 5.47
C GLU A 155 36.19 -12.53 6.66
N LYS A 156 37.53 -12.57 6.69
CA LYS A 156 38.30 -13.10 7.84
C LYS A 156 38.09 -12.29 9.12
N GLN A 157 37.69 -11.02 9.02
CA GLN A 157 37.35 -10.17 10.17
C GLN A 157 35.86 -10.25 10.55
N LEU A 158 35.00 -10.70 9.63
CA LEU A 158 33.58 -10.90 9.91
C LEU A 158 33.33 -12.18 10.73
N LEU A 159 32.09 -12.35 11.20
CA LEU A 159 31.67 -13.58 11.89
C LEU A 159 31.90 -14.80 10.98
N ALA A 160 32.34 -15.90 11.58
CA ALA A 160 32.66 -17.12 10.85
C ALA A 160 31.47 -17.61 9.99
N GLY A 161 31.73 -17.88 8.72
CA GLY A 161 30.74 -18.41 7.77
C GLY A 161 30.03 -17.37 6.89
N ILE A 162 30.46 -16.11 6.90
CA ILE A 162 30.00 -15.09 5.94
C ILE A 162 30.86 -15.15 4.68
N ASP A 163 30.21 -15.33 3.54
CA ASP A 163 30.78 -15.30 2.20
C ASP A 163 30.13 -14.14 1.43
N LEU A 164 30.85 -13.02 1.33
CA LEU A 164 30.39 -11.79 0.69
C LEU A 164 30.35 -12.00 -0.82
N PHE A 165 29.23 -11.60 -1.43
CA PHE A 165 28.98 -11.83 -2.86
C PHE A 165 29.02 -13.32 -3.29
N LYS A 166 28.98 -14.27 -2.34
CA LYS A 166 29.03 -15.72 -2.59
C LYS A 166 30.23 -16.16 -3.44
N GLY A 167 31.39 -15.55 -3.22
CA GLY A 167 32.60 -15.80 -4.00
C GLY A 167 32.59 -15.29 -5.44
N ASN A 168 31.50 -14.69 -5.94
CA ASN A 168 31.42 -14.22 -7.33
C ASN A 168 32.32 -13.01 -7.61
N CYS A 169 32.85 -12.39 -6.55
CA CYS A 169 33.62 -11.14 -6.61
C CYS A 169 35.04 -11.28 -6.07
N GLY A 170 35.61 -12.48 -5.94
CA GLY A 170 36.97 -12.67 -5.41
C GLY A 170 37.65 -13.93 -5.93
N GLU A 171 38.67 -13.77 -6.78
CA GLU A 171 40.08 -13.83 -6.32
C GLU A 171 41.10 -13.67 -7.47
N ASP A 172 40.82 -14.00 -8.74
CA ASP A 172 41.95 -14.31 -9.66
C ASP A 172 42.01 -13.64 -11.06
N ASN A 173 41.17 -12.65 -11.41
CA ASN A 173 41.20 -12.10 -12.77
C ASN A 173 41.42 -10.59 -12.88
N LYS A 174 42.69 -10.24 -13.10
CA LYS A 174 43.20 -9.25 -14.09
C LYS A 174 42.48 -7.90 -14.14
N SER A 175 42.61 -7.11 -13.07
CA SER A 175 42.49 -5.66 -13.18
C SER A 175 43.46 -4.92 -12.24
N ASN A 176 44.72 -5.40 -12.12
CA ASN A 176 45.76 -4.76 -11.29
C ASN A 176 45.81 -3.25 -11.50
N GLU A 177 45.72 -2.76 -12.74
CA GLU A 177 45.74 -1.32 -13.04
C GLU A 177 44.50 -0.57 -12.52
N LYS A 178 43.29 -1.15 -12.63
CA LYS A 178 42.07 -0.50 -12.10
C LYS A 178 42.05 -0.54 -10.57
N MET A 179 42.42 -1.68 -9.98
CA MET A 179 42.51 -1.81 -8.53
C MET A 179 43.54 -0.85 -7.97
N GLU A 180 44.73 -0.76 -8.58
CA GLU A 180 45.78 0.19 -8.18
C GLU A 180 45.29 1.64 -8.28
N ALA A 181 44.59 2.00 -9.35
CA ALA A 181 43.97 3.32 -9.48
C ALA A 181 42.90 3.59 -8.41
N ILE A 182 42.06 2.61 -8.07
CA ILE A 182 41.07 2.71 -6.99
C ILE A 182 41.77 2.91 -5.65
N LEU A 183 42.78 2.10 -5.33
CA LEU A 183 43.54 2.21 -4.09
C LEU A 183 44.25 3.56 -4.00
N GLN A 184 44.81 4.05 -5.11
CA GLN A 184 45.41 5.37 -5.19
C GLN A 184 44.37 6.47 -4.93
N ALA A 185 43.20 6.42 -5.57
CA ALA A 185 42.13 7.38 -5.34
C ALA A 185 41.63 7.36 -3.89
N VAL A 186 41.46 6.16 -3.30
CA VAL A 186 41.10 6.00 -1.89
C VAL A 186 42.18 6.61 -0.98
N SER A 187 43.47 6.44 -1.30
CA SER A 187 44.58 7.03 -0.54
C SER A 187 44.58 8.57 -0.60
N GLN A 188 44.26 9.17 -1.75
CA GLN A 188 44.13 10.63 -1.92
C GLN A 188 42.95 11.19 -1.11
N ILE A 189 41.83 10.47 -1.09
CA ILE A 189 40.65 10.85 -0.30
C ILE A 189 40.97 10.84 1.20
N ARG A 190 41.82 9.91 1.65
CA ARG A 190 42.34 9.85 3.03
C ARG A 190 43.32 10.99 3.34
N SER A 191 44.23 11.31 2.43
CA SER A 191 45.23 12.37 2.64
C SER A 191 44.63 13.78 2.57
N GLY A 192 43.43 13.94 2.00
CA GLY A 192 42.76 15.22 1.87
C GLY A 192 43.28 16.09 0.72
N GLU A 193 44.07 15.52 -0.20
CA GLU A 193 44.52 16.21 -1.40
C GLU A 193 43.38 16.31 -2.43
N GLN A 194 42.90 17.52 -2.64
CA GLN A 194 42.09 17.84 -3.82
C GLN A 194 42.97 17.83 -5.06
N VAL A 195 42.47 17.21 -6.13
CA VAL A 195 43.03 17.27 -7.49
C VAL A 195 43.08 18.72 -7.97
N GLY A 196 44.24 19.34 -7.79
CA GLY A 196 44.61 20.61 -8.38
C GLY A 196 45.41 20.38 -9.67
N THR A 197 44.93 20.97 -10.76
CA THR A 197 45.56 20.95 -12.07
C THR A 197 46.90 21.71 -12.05
N ASN A 198 48.00 20.98 -12.23
CA ASN A 198 49.32 21.44 -12.66
C ASN A 198 49.28 21.77 -14.17
N ASP A 199 50.00 22.70 -14.82
CA ASP A 199 51.26 23.41 -14.57
C ASP A 199 51.36 24.66 -15.49
N LYS A 200 52.28 25.59 -15.16
CA LYS A 200 53.14 26.45 -16.03
C LYS A 200 53.84 27.48 -15.12
N GLU A 201 55.10 27.88 -15.22
CA GLU A 201 56.19 27.74 -16.19
C GLU A 201 57.50 28.24 -15.50
N GLU A 202 58.63 28.03 -16.17
CA GLU A 202 60.05 28.15 -15.75
C GLU A 202 60.57 29.55 -15.35
N ALA A 203 61.70 29.59 -14.62
CA ALA A 203 63.01 30.11 -15.10
C ALA A 203 63.89 30.80 -14.04
N GLU A 204 65.20 30.71 -14.30
CA GLU A 204 66.40 30.96 -13.48
C GLU A 204 66.70 32.39 -12.99
N ASP A 205 67.62 32.39 -12.00
CA ASP A 205 68.65 33.37 -11.67
C ASP A 205 68.44 34.27 -10.44
N SER A 206 69.56 34.59 -9.78
CA SER A 206 69.79 35.49 -8.62
C SER A 206 70.07 34.85 -7.25
N GLY A 207 71.11 34.02 -7.18
CA GLY A 207 71.67 33.47 -5.93
C GLY A 207 72.25 34.51 -4.94
N LEU A 208 72.42 35.78 -5.32
CA LEU A 208 73.03 36.81 -4.46
C LEU A 208 72.03 37.87 -3.94
N VAL A 209 70.97 38.17 -4.69
CA VAL A 209 69.96 39.19 -4.32
C VAL A 209 69.00 38.65 -3.24
N ARG A 210 68.74 37.34 -3.26
CA ARG A 210 67.84 36.66 -2.30
C ARG A 210 68.32 36.73 -0.83
N LYS A 211 69.64 36.84 -0.60
CA LYS A 211 70.21 36.92 0.76
C LYS A 211 70.05 38.30 1.40
N VAL A 212 70.04 39.37 0.61
CA VAL A 212 69.95 40.76 1.12
C VAL A 212 68.49 41.21 1.21
N VAL A 213 67.63 40.82 0.26
CA VAL A 213 66.18 41.09 0.32
C VAL A 213 65.50 40.28 1.42
N GLY A 214 65.94 39.04 1.67
CA GLY A 214 65.34 38.16 2.67
C GLY A 214 65.44 38.64 4.12
N ILE A 215 66.45 39.46 4.46
CA ILE A 215 66.66 39.96 5.84
C ILE A 215 65.77 41.16 6.15
N ILE A 216 65.48 41.99 5.16
CA ILE A 216 64.57 43.14 5.31
C ILE A 216 63.12 42.70 5.09
N ALA A 217 62.85 41.79 4.14
CA ALA A 217 61.50 41.40 3.75
C ALA A 217 60.80 40.42 4.71
N THR A 218 61.52 39.64 5.53
CA THR A 218 60.89 38.64 6.42
C THR A 218 59.86 39.23 7.41
N PRO A 219 60.13 40.34 8.12
CA PRO A 219 59.12 40.94 8.99
C PRO A 219 57.92 41.52 8.21
N PHE A 220 58.15 42.09 7.03
CA PHE A 220 57.06 42.62 6.18
C PHE A 220 56.23 41.52 5.52
N ILE A 221 56.83 40.38 5.16
CA ILE A 221 56.12 39.22 4.60
C ILE A 221 55.21 38.62 5.68
N LYS A 222 55.67 38.48 6.93
CA LYS A 222 54.81 38.01 8.02
C LYS A 222 53.68 38.99 8.35
N LEU A 223 53.95 40.29 8.27
CA LEU A 223 52.91 41.32 8.45
C LEU A 223 51.88 41.27 7.31
N LEU A 224 52.33 41.07 6.07
CA LEU A 224 51.50 40.93 4.89
C LEU A 224 50.66 39.63 4.95
N GLU A 225 51.24 38.53 5.42
CA GLU A 225 50.56 37.25 5.62
C GLU A 225 49.45 37.39 6.68
N LEU A 226 49.73 38.08 7.79
CA LEU A 226 48.73 38.39 8.81
C LEU A 226 47.59 39.25 8.23
N LEU A 227 47.93 40.27 7.43
CA LEU A 227 46.94 41.12 6.75
C LEU A 227 46.09 40.32 5.76
N ILE A 228 46.70 39.44 4.96
CA ILE A 228 45.99 38.56 4.02
C ILE A 228 45.07 37.61 4.79
N TYR A 229 45.53 37.02 5.89
CA TYR A 229 44.71 36.14 6.72
C TYR A 229 43.49 36.86 7.29
N LEU A 230 43.68 38.09 7.78
CA LEU A 230 42.60 38.94 8.28
C LEU A 230 41.60 39.31 7.17
N LEU A 231 42.09 39.56 5.96
CA LEU A 231 41.27 39.87 4.79
C LEU A 231 40.47 38.66 4.32
N VAL A 232 41.09 37.47 4.29
CA VAL A 232 40.42 36.20 3.98
C VAL A 232 39.32 35.90 5.00
N GLU A 233 39.59 36.11 6.29
CA GLU A 233 38.60 35.86 7.34
C GLU A 233 37.43 36.87 7.28
N LEU A 234 37.71 38.13 6.95
CA LEU A 234 36.68 39.13 6.65
C LEU A 234 35.83 38.72 5.45
N VAL A 235 36.45 38.23 4.37
CA VAL A 235 35.72 37.76 3.18
C VAL A 235 34.83 36.56 3.54
N LYS A 236 35.33 35.58 4.30
CA LYS A 236 34.51 34.46 4.80
C LYS A 236 33.34 34.94 5.64
N PHE A 237 33.58 35.92 6.53
CA PHE A 237 32.52 36.50 7.36
C PHE A 237 31.46 37.18 6.49
N MET A 238 31.85 37.93 5.46
CA MET A 238 30.93 38.56 4.52
C MET A 238 30.09 37.53 3.75
N PHE A 239 30.69 36.43 3.30
CA PHE A 239 29.95 35.34 2.65
C PHE A 239 29.00 34.63 3.62
N TYR A 240 29.43 34.39 4.86
CA TYR A 240 28.58 33.78 5.88
C TYR A 240 27.40 34.68 6.25
N PHE A 241 27.64 35.99 6.39
CA PHE A 241 26.60 36.97 6.65
C PHE A 241 25.61 37.06 5.48
N LEU A 242 26.11 37.10 4.23
CA LEU A 242 25.28 37.10 3.03
C LEU A 242 24.41 35.83 2.95
N TRP A 243 24.99 34.67 3.21
CA TRP A 243 24.27 33.40 3.30
C TRP A 243 23.16 33.45 4.36
N LEU A 244 23.45 34.01 5.54
CA LEU A 244 22.50 34.12 6.64
C LEU A 244 21.33 35.06 6.28
N VAL A 245 21.61 36.17 5.59
CA VAL A 245 20.58 37.09 5.08
C VAL A 245 19.71 36.39 4.02
N ILE A 246 20.32 35.73 3.04
CA ILE A 246 19.59 34.99 2.00
C ILE A 246 18.70 33.91 2.63
N LYS A 247 19.23 33.14 3.58
CA LYS A 247 18.48 32.11 4.29
C LYS A 247 17.28 32.70 5.04
N ARG A 248 17.46 33.82 5.74
CA ARG A 248 16.40 34.44 6.55
C ARG A 248 15.34 35.12 5.69
N VAL A 249 15.74 35.77 4.60
CA VAL A 249 14.79 36.37 3.63
C VAL A 249 14.03 35.27 2.89
N GLY A 250 14.74 34.23 2.43
CA GLY A 250 14.15 33.08 1.74
C GLY A 250 13.12 32.35 2.58
N SER A 251 13.44 32.06 3.85
CA SER A 251 12.48 31.40 4.76
C SER A 251 11.26 32.29 5.03
N THR A 252 11.45 33.59 5.29
CA THR A 252 10.34 34.51 5.59
C THR A 252 9.39 34.67 4.39
N LEU A 253 9.92 34.72 3.16
CA LEU A 253 9.11 34.78 1.94
C LEU A 253 8.34 33.48 1.71
N LEU A 254 8.98 32.32 1.90
CA LEU A 254 8.32 31.01 1.78
C LEU A 254 7.21 30.84 2.82
N ASP A 255 7.47 31.20 4.09
CA ASP A 255 6.49 31.11 5.17
C ASP A 255 5.29 32.03 4.92
N GLY A 256 5.53 33.24 4.41
CA GLY A 256 4.48 34.18 4.03
C GLY A 256 3.61 33.67 2.87
N VAL A 257 4.22 33.14 1.80
CA VAL A 257 3.51 32.56 0.67
C VAL A 257 2.71 31.32 1.10
N TYR A 258 3.29 30.47 1.95
CA TYR A 258 2.63 29.28 2.49
C TYR A 258 1.41 29.63 3.35
N SER A 259 1.51 30.68 4.18
CA SER A 259 0.39 31.17 4.98
C SER A 259 -0.76 31.71 4.12
N LEU A 260 -0.44 32.51 3.08
CA LEU A 260 -1.42 33.03 2.13
C LEU A 260 -2.11 31.92 1.33
N TRP A 261 -1.33 30.89 0.94
CA TRP A 261 -1.86 29.71 0.25
C TRP A 261 -2.86 28.97 1.13
N ASN A 262 -2.51 28.70 2.39
CA ASN A 262 -3.41 28.01 3.33
C ASN A 262 -4.68 28.80 3.62
N GLY A 263 -4.59 30.13 3.76
CA GLY A 263 -5.77 30.98 3.90
C GLY A 263 -6.70 30.90 2.70
N THR A 264 -6.13 30.92 1.48
CA THR A 264 -6.88 30.81 0.23
C THR A 264 -7.57 29.44 0.09
N VAL A 265 -6.86 28.36 0.40
CA VAL A 265 -7.41 26.99 0.37
C VAL A 265 -8.54 26.84 1.39
N SER A 266 -8.38 27.39 2.61
CA SER A 266 -9.42 27.38 3.64
C SER A 266 -10.69 28.09 3.17
N TYR A 267 -10.54 29.26 2.54
CA TYR A 267 -11.66 30.03 2.00
C TYR A 267 -12.37 29.29 0.86
N LEU A 268 -11.62 28.71 -0.07
CA LEU A 268 -12.16 27.90 -1.16
C LEU A 268 -12.91 26.67 -0.64
N LYS A 269 -12.38 26.00 0.39
CA LYS A 269 -13.03 24.87 1.05
C LYS A 269 -14.38 25.28 1.67
N ALA A 270 -14.43 26.43 2.35
CA ALA A 270 -15.67 26.93 2.94
C ALA A 270 -16.73 27.21 1.87
N ILE A 271 -16.35 27.85 0.76
CA ILE A 271 -17.26 28.11 -0.37
C ILE A 271 -17.75 26.80 -0.99
N SER A 272 -16.85 25.85 -1.22
CA SER A 272 -17.19 24.54 -1.80
C SER A 272 -18.17 23.77 -0.91
N MET A 273 -17.96 23.78 0.41
CA MET A 273 -18.86 23.12 1.36
C MET A 273 -20.27 23.71 1.31
N VAL A 274 -20.39 25.05 1.26
CA VAL A 274 -21.68 25.73 1.14
C VAL A 274 -22.34 25.41 -0.20
N LEU A 275 -21.60 25.49 -1.32
CA LEU A 275 -22.10 25.18 -2.66
C LEU A 275 -22.63 23.76 -2.82
N ILE A 276 -22.05 22.78 -2.10
CA ILE A 276 -22.51 21.38 -2.14
C ILE A 276 -23.69 21.16 -1.19
N SER A 277 -23.68 21.79 -0.01
CA SER A 277 -24.74 21.61 0.99
C SER A 277 -26.12 22.11 0.53
N ILE A 278 -26.17 23.27 -0.14
CA ILE A 278 -27.43 23.86 -0.62
C ILE A 278 -28.20 22.93 -1.57
N PRO A 279 -27.63 22.43 -2.69
CA PRO A 279 -28.35 21.54 -3.60
C PRO A 279 -28.65 20.18 -2.95
N TYR A 280 -27.81 19.71 -2.04
CA TYR A 280 -28.07 18.47 -1.30
C TYR A 280 -29.31 18.59 -0.42
N ASP A 281 -29.43 19.67 0.36
CA ASP A 281 -30.58 19.90 1.22
C ASP A 281 -31.87 20.14 0.40
N VAL A 282 -31.77 20.90 -0.69
CA VAL A 282 -32.90 21.08 -1.62
C VAL A 282 -33.34 19.74 -2.22
N GLY A 283 -32.38 18.92 -2.67
CA GLY A 283 -32.64 17.57 -3.19
C GLY A 283 -33.34 16.69 -2.15
N ARG A 284 -32.87 16.71 -0.90
CA ARG A 284 -33.48 15.97 0.21
C ARG A 284 -34.94 16.36 0.44
N VAL A 285 -35.23 17.67 0.43
CA VAL A 285 -36.61 18.17 0.57
C VAL A 285 -37.49 17.70 -0.59
N ILE A 286 -36.99 17.81 -1.83
CA ILE A 286 -37.68 17.34 -3.02
C ILE A 286 -38.00 15.85 -2.92
N THR A 287 -37.03 15.01 -2.56
CA THR A 287 -37.24 13.57 -2.37
C THR A 287 -38.32 13.28 -1.32
N ASN A 288 -38.29 13.98 -0.18
CA ASN A 288 -39.31 13.80 0.86
C ASN A 288 -40.71 14.20 0.38
N ILE A 289 -40.82 15.28 -0.39
CA ILE A 289 -42.08 15.71 -1.02
C ILE A 289 -42.59 14.62 -1.97
N PHE A 290 -41.75 14.09 -2.86
CA PHE A 290 -42.13 13.01 -3.78
C PHE A 290 -42.57 11.74 -3.05
N LEU A 291 -41.86 11.33 -2.00
CA LEU A 291 -42.25 10.19 -1.17
C LEU A 291 -43.60 10.41 -0.49
N GLY A 292 -43.86 11.64 -0.01
CA GLY A 292 -45.16 12.04 0.53
C GLY A 292 -46.28 11.91 -0.50
N PHE A 293 -46.08 12.42 -1.71
CA PHE A 293 -47.05 12.29 -2.81
C PHE A 293 -47.33 10.84 -3.19
N LEU A 294 -46.29 10.00 -3.28
CA LEU A 294 -46.45 8.56 -3.55
C LEU A 294 -47.27 7.87 -2.44
N GLY A 295 -47.07 8.28 -1.18
CA GLY A 295 -47.89 7.82 -0.05
C GLY A 295 -49.37 8.15 -0.24
N ILE A 296 -49.68 9.41 -0.59
CA ILE A 296 -51.06 9.86 -0.84
C ILE A 296 -51.68 9.07 -2.00
N ILE A 297 -50.97 8.89 -3.11
CA ILE A 297 -51.47 8.12 -4.27
C ILE A 297 -51.78 6.68 -3.87
N ARG A 298 -50.89 6.03 -3.13
CA ARG A 298 -51.09 4.66 -2.62
C ARG A 298 -52.33 4.58 -1.73
N ASP A 299 -52.51 5.53 -0.84
CA ASP A 299 -53.64 5.53 0.10
C ASP A 299 -54.97 5.76 -0.63
N VAL A 300 -55.01 6.69 -1.60
CA VAL A 300 -56.16 6.92 -2.47
C VAL A 300 -56.49 5.68 -3.30
N ALA A 301 -55.48 5.04 -3.89
CA ALA A 301 -55.66 3.80 -4.65
C ALA A 301 -56.22 2.67 -3.77
N ALA A 302 -55.72 2.53 -2.53
CA ALA A 302 -56.20 1.54 -1.58
C ALA A 302 -57.67 1.79 -1.17
N ILE A 303 -58.05 3.05 -0.91
CA ILE A 303 -59.43 3.41 -0.61
C ILE A 303 -60.33 3.14 -1.83
N THR A 304 -59.91 3.54 -3.02
CA THR A 304 -60.66 3.34 -4.27
C THR A 304 -60.89 1.84 -4.51
N TYR A 305 -59.84 1.02 -4.35
CA TYR A 305 -59.95 -0.43 -4.45
C TYR A 305 -60.93 -1.01 -3.43
N ARG A 306 -60.89 -0.56 -2.17
CA ARG A 306 -61.84 -1.01 -1.13
C ARG A 306 -63.28 -0.66 -1.48
N ILE A 307 -63.53 0.55 -1.97
CA ILE A 307 -64.87 0.98 -2.39
C ILE A 307 -65.36 0.15 -3.58
N LEU A 308 -64.51 -0.06 -4.59
CA LEU A 308 -64.88 -0.78 -5.82
C LEU A 308 -65.06 -2.29 -5.62
N ARG A 309 -64.37 -2.88 -4.62
CA ARG A 309 -64.50 -4.31 -4.29
C ARG A 309 -65.93 -4.74 -3.98
N ILE A 310 -66.71 -3.87 -3.32
CA ILE A 310 -68.08 -4.17 -2.92
C ILE A 310 -69.02 -4.30 -4.13
N PRO A 311 -69.17 -3.29 -5.01
CA PRO A 311 -70.02 -3.40 -6.20
C PRO A 311 -69.49 -4.44 -7.19
N MET A 312 -68.17 -4.57 -7.35
CA MET A 312 -67.60 -5.60 -8.24
C MET A 312 -67.94 -7.02 -7.75
N GLY A 313 -67.83 -7.27 -6.44
CA GLY A 313 -68.25 -8.54 -5.84
C GLY A 313 -69.75 -8.78 -6.02
N PHE A 314 -70.58 -7.76 -5.81
CA PHE A 314 -72.02 -7.87 -6.05
C PHE A 314 -72.34 -8.21 -7.51
N VAL A 315 -71.72 -7.52 -8.48
CA VAL A 315 -71.89 -7.80 -9.91
C VAL A 315 -71.46 -9.22 -10.26
N LEU A 316 -70.33 -9.69 -9.72
CA LEU A 316 -69.88 -11.08 -9.90
C LEU A 316 -70.88 -12.09 -9.33
N HIS A 317 -71.44 -11.83 -8.14
CA HIS A 317 -72.48 -12.67 -7.57
C HIS A 317 -73.78 -12.64 -8.40
N LEU A 318 -74.20 -11.45 -8.85
CA LEU A 318 -75.39 -11.27 -9.69
C LEU A 318 -75.23 -11.98 -11.04
N ALA A 319 -74.02 -11.98 -11.61
CA ALA A 319 -73.68 -12.71 -12.84
C ALA A 319 -73.61 -14.22 -12.62
N SER A 320 -73.21 -14.69 -11.43
CA SER A 320 -73.15 -16.11 -11.11
C SER A 320 -74.53 -16.76 -10.99
N PHE A 321 -75.56 -16.02 -10.56
CA PHE A 321 -76.91 -16.55 -10.35
C PHE A 321 -77.58 -17.09 -11.65
N PRO A 322 -77.65 -16.34 -12.77
CA PRO A 322 -78.17 -16.87 -14.02
C PRO A 322 -77.24 -17.96 -14.58
N TYR A 323 -75.93 -17.87 -14.37
CA TYR A 323 -74.99 -18.91 -14.80
C TYR A 323 -75.30 -20.26 -14.16
N TYR A 324 -75.42 -20.31 -12.82
CA TYR A 324 -75.78 -21.56 -12.13
C TYR A 324 -77.19 -22.04 -12.46
N SER A 325 -78.15 -21.11 -12.62
CA SER A 325 -79.53 -21.46 -12.98
C SER A 325 -79.60 -22.06 -14.39
N ILE A 326 -78.94 -21.46 -15.38
CA ILE A 326 -78.89 -21.95 -16.76
C ILE A 326 -78.18 -23.32 -16.83
N CYS A 327 -77.09 -23.50 -16.06
CA CYS A 327 -76.40 -24.79 -16.00
C CYS A 327 -77.22 -25.89 -15.28
N ALA A 328 -78.10 -25.54 -14.35
CA ALA A 328 -78.93 -26.51 -13.63
C ALA A 328 -80.15 -27.01 -14.42
N ILE A 329 -80.72 -26.18 -15.32
CA ILE A 329 -81.93 -26.51 -16.09
C ILE A 329 -81.83 -27.85 -16.84
N PRO A 330 -80.74 -28.16 -17.60
CA PRO A 330 -80.64 -29.44 -18.30
C PRO A 330 -80.67 -30.66 -17.37
N SER A 331 -80.05 -30.56 -16.19
CA SER A 331 -80.01 -31.66 -15.22
C SER A 331 -81.41 -31.98 -14.65
N VAL A 332 -82.17 -30.96 -14.25
CA VAL A 332 -83.51 -31.12 -13.71
C VAL A 332 -84.48 -31.64 -14.77
N VAL A 333 -84.39 -31.16 -16.02
CA VAL A 333 -85.22 -31.67 -17.12
C VAL A 333 -84.93 -33.14 -17.40
N THR A 334 -83.66 -33.55 -17.33
CA THR A 334 -83.26 -34.95 -17.53
C THR A 334 -83.83 -35.83 -16.42
N ASP A 335 -83.69 -35.43 -15.16
CA ASP A 335 -84.21 -36.19 -14.01
C ASP A 335 -85.74 -36.29 -14.02
N MET A 336 -86.43 -35.20 -14.39
CA MET A 336 -87.89 -35.21 -14.55
C MET A 336 -88.34 -36.14 -15.68
N ALA A 337 -87.65 -36.11 -16.83
CA ALA A 337 -87.97 -36.99 -17.95
C ALA A 337 -87.74 -38.47 -17.60
N SER A 338 -86.65 -38.78 -16.89
CA SER A 338 -86.38 -40.13 -16.37
C SER A 338 -87.43 -40.58 -15.34
N GLY A 339 -87.85 -39.69 -14.43
CA GLY A 339 -88.90 -39.97 -13.44
C GLY A 339 -90.27 -40.26 -14.08
N ILE A 340 -90.71 -39.39 -15.00
CA ILE A 340 -91.96 -39.56 -15.74
C ILE A 340 -91.91 -40.85 -16.57
N GLY A 341 -90.82 -41.07 -17.31
CA GLY A 341 -90.61 -42.29 -18.08
C GLY A 341 -90.66 -43.56 -17.22
N GLY A 342 -90.04 -43.52 -16.03
CA GLY A 342 -90.09 -44.61 -15.05
C GLY A 342 -91.51 -44.90 -14.56
N THR A 343 -92.29 -43.86 -14.22
CA THR A 343 -93.69 -44.06 -13.79
C THR A 343 -94.58 -44.61 -14.91
N PHE A 344 -94.38 -44.16 -16.15
CA PHE A 344 -95.13 -44.66 -17.30
C PHE A 344 -94.78 -46.12 -17.61
N SER A 345 -93.50 -46.48 -17.52
CA SER A 345 -93.04 -47.87 -17.64
C SER A 345 -93.69 -48.76 -16.58
N LEU A 346 -93.72 -48.30 -15.32
CA LEU A 346 -94.30 -49.07 -14.22
C LEU A 346 -95.81 -49.27 -14.37
N ALA A 347 -96.53 -48.26 -14.91
CA ALA A 347 -97.95 -48.38 -15.23
C ALA A 347 -98.21 -49.38 -16.38
N ILE A 348 -97.37 -49.39 -17.41
CA ILE A 348 -97.44 -50.37 -18.51
C ILE A 348 -97.17 -51.77 -17.96
N ASP A 349 -96.12 -51.96 -17.16
CA ASP A 349 -95.76 -53.26 -16.57
C ASP A 349 -96.84 -53.78 -15.63
N ALA A 350 -97.45 -52.91 -14.81
CA ALA A 350 -98.57 -53.27 -13.96
C ALA A 350 -99.79 -53.72 -14.79
N THR A 351 -100.11 -52.97 -15.86
CA THR A 351 -101.23 -53.32 -16.76
C THR A 351 -100.96 -54.63 -17.51
N ALA A 352 -99.74 -54.84 -17.99
CA ALA A 352 -99.32 -56.08 -18.65
C ALA A 352 -99.36 -57.27 -17.68
N SER A 353 -98.94 -57.08 -16.43
CA SER A 353 -99.00 -58.10 -15.37
C SER A 353 -100.44 -58.48 -15.02
N ILE A 354 -101.33 -57.49 -14.93
CA ILE A 354 -102.77 -57.72 -14.73
C ILE A 354 -103.35 -58.49 -15.92
N LEU A 355 -103.04 -58.09 -17.16
CA LEU A 355 -103.52 -58.76 -18.37
C LEU A 355 -103.00 -60.21 -18.46
N HIS A 356 -101.74 -60.43 -18.10
CA HIS A 356 -101.16 -61.77 -18.00
C HIS A 356 -101.85 -62.61 -16.91
N GLY A 357 -102.18 -62.00 -15.76
CA GLY A 357 -102.98 -62.62 -14.71
C GLY A 357 -104.37 -63.05 -15.21
N PHE A 358 -105.08 -62.16 -15.91
CA PHE A 358 -106.37 -62.49 -16.53
C PHE A 358 -106.24 -63.58 -17.59
N TYR A 359 -105.21 -63.53 -18.43
CA TYR A 359 -104.94 -64.56 -19.43
C TYR A 359 -104.63 -65.91 -18.79
N TYR A 360 -103.85 -65.93 -17.71
CA TYR A 360 -103.55 -67.13 -16.93
C TYR A 360 -104.81 -67.74 -16.31
N VAL A 361 -105.68 -66.91 -15.70
CA VAL A 361 -106.96 -67.38 -15.15
C VAL A 361 -107.88 -67.90 -16.25
N ALA A 362 -108.00 -67.18 -17.38
CA ALA A 362 -108.81 -67.60 -18.52
C ALA A 362 -108.33 -68.93 -19.12
N THR A 363 -107.02 -69.11 -19.29
CA THR A 363 -106.44 -70.38 -19.76
C THR A 363 -106.57 -71.51 -18.73
N HIS A 364 -106.50 -71.22 -17.44
CA HIS A 364 -106.69 -72.21 -16.38
C HIS A 364 -108.16 -72.64 -16.25
N ILE A 365 -109.12 -71.72 -16.45
CA ILE A 365 -110.54 -72.04 -16.58
C ILE A 365 -110.76 -72.87 -17.85
N ALA A 366 -110.23 -72.46 -18.99
CA ALA A 366 -110.33 -73.22 -20.25
C ALA A 366 -109.76 -74.63 -20.13
N LYS A 367 -108.61 -74.82 -19.46
CA LYS A 367 -108.04 -76.16 -19.19
C LYS A 367 -108.89 -77.02 -18.25
N ARG A 368 -109.66 -76.42 -17.33
CA ARG A 368 -110.60 -77.15 -16.46
C ARG A 368 -111.83 -77.66 -17.21
N PHE A 369 -112.13 -77.07 -18.37
CA PHE A 369 -113.22 -77.46 -19.27
C PHE A 369 -112.77 -78.25 -20.50
N ILE A 370 -111.53 -78.75 -20.53
CA ILE A 370 -111.12 -79.79 -21.49
C ILE A 370 -111.04 -81.13 -20.74
N PRO A 371 -112.03 -82.02 -20.92
CA PRO A 371 -111.91 -83.41 -20.52
C PRO A 371 -110.91 -84.14 -21.41
N LYS A 372 -109.94 -84.81 -20.80
CA LYS A 372 -109.62 -86.19 -21.18
C LYS A 372 -110.82 -87.03 -20.75
N GLY A 373 -111.71 -87.28 -21.69
CA GLY A 373 -112.79 -88.26 -21.66
C GLY A 373 -112.79 -89.01 -22.98
N SER A 374 -112.88 -90.32 -22.90
CA SER A 374 -112.84 -91.32 -23.97
C SER A 374 -114.26 -91.72 -24.40
N SER A 375 -114.45 -92.02 -25.70
CA SER A 375 -115.49 -92.87 -26.36
C SER A 375 -116.98 -92.48 -26.26
N GLY A 376 -117.82 -92.63 -27.31
CA GLY A 376 -117.55 -93.23 -28.62
C GLY A 376 -118.74 -93.18 -29.60
N ASP A 377 -118.41 -93.08 -30.88
CA ASP A 377 -118.77 -93.96 -32.01
C ASP A 377 -117.68 -93.80 -33.09
#